data_AF-A0A954RZ36-F1
#
_entry.id   AF-A0A954RZ36-F1
#
_cell.length_a   1.000
_cell.length_b   1.000
_cell.length_c   1.000
_cell.angle_alpha   90.00
_cell.angle_beta   90.00
_cell.angle_gamma   90.00
#
_symmetry.space_group_name_H-M   'P 1'
#
loop_
_entity.id
_entity.type
_entity.pdbx_description
1 polymer ?
#
loop_
_entity_poly.entity_id
_entity_poly.type
_entity_poly.pdbx_seq_one_letter_code
_entity_poly.pdbx_strand_id
1 'polypeptide(L)'
;TQQKTQLNGKIPSVYVIHDSYMMALAPFLAPNFGKVTYGWRDEFPAEEIDKARPVLVIQQLVQRRLMDHEPKNPRQVTEELHSLD
;
A
#
# COMPACT_ATOMS: atom_id res chain seq x y z
N THR A 1 -37.05 -4.56 0.07
CA THR A 1 -36.36 -5.52 -0.81
C THR A 1 -34.89 -5.17 -0.88
N GLN A 2 -34.06 -5.75 -0.01
CA GLN A 2 -32.60 -5.62 -0.13
C GLN A 2 -32.09 -6.93 -0.71
N GLN A 3 -31.70 -6.90 -1.99
CA GLN A 3 -31.03 -8.04 -2.63
C GLN A 3 -29.68 -8.21 -1.94
N LYS A 4 -29.54 -9.27 -1.14
CA LYS A 4 -28.25 -9.82 -0.73
C LYS A 4 -27.52 -10.20 -2.02
N THR A 5 -26.60 -9.35 -2.45
CA THR A 5 -25.64 -9.70 -3.51
C THR A 5 -24.87 -10.92 -3.01
N GLN A 6 -25.19 -12.10 -3.55
CA GLN A 6 -24.31 -13.25 -3.43
C GLN A 6 -23.00 -12.88 -4.13
N LEU A 7 -22.02 -12.41 -3.36
CA LEU A 7 -20.63 -12.36 -3.80
C LEU A 7 -20.21 -13.81 -3.99
N ASN A 8 -19.90 -14.22 -5.22
CA ASN A 8 -19.17 -15.46 -5.47
C ASN A 8 -17.78 -15.34 -4.85
N GLY A 9 -17.67 -15.43 -3.52
CA GLY A 9 -16.48 -15.54 -2.67
C GLY A 9 -15.39 -14.46 -2.77
N LYS A 10 -15.37 -13.63 -3.81
CA LYS A 10 -14.27 -12.72 -4.12
C LYS A 10 -14.59 -11.28 -3.72
N ILE A 11 -13.57 -10.58 -3.23
CA ILE A 11 -13.66 -9.16 -2.90
C ILE A 11 -13.76 -8.37 -4.24
N PRO A 12 -14.71 -7.41 -4.39
CA PRO A 12 -14.98 -6.76 -5.67
C PRO A 12 -13.79 -6.07 -6.35
N SER A 13 -13.02 -5.27 -5.60
CA SER A 13 -11.94 -4.46 -6.15
C SER A 13 -10.89 -4.11 -5.10
N VAL A 14 -9.62 -4.19 -5.48
CA VAL A 14 -8.49 -3.78 -4.63
C VAL A 14 -7.53 -2.87 -5.42
N TYR A 15 -7.00 -1.86 -4.74
CA TYR A 15 -5.88 -1.07 -5.23
C TYR A 15 -4.63 -1.47 -4.43
N VAL A 16 -3.58 -1.87 -5.12
CA VAL A 16 -2.32 -2.36 -4.53
C VAL A 16 -1.22 -1.36 -4.88
N ILE A 17 -0.74 -0.63 -3.89
CA ILE A 17 0.47 0.19 -3.97
C ILE A 17 1.64 -0.76 -3.72
N HIS A 18 2.64 -0.78 -4.60
CA HIS A 18 3.67 -1.81 -4.50
C HIS A 18 5.03 -1.42 -5.06
N ASP A 19 6.03 -2.24 -4.70
CA ASP A 19 7.36 -2.28 -5.30
C ASP A 19 7.56 -3.56 -6.13
N SER A 20 8.81 -3.84 -6.51
CA SER A 20 9.16 -5.01 -7.34
C SER A 20 8.80 -6.36 -6.69
N TYR A 21 8.68 -6.46 -5.37
CA TYR A 21 8.42 -7.73 -4.69
C TYR A 21 6.98 -8.21 -4.88
N MET A 22 6.02 -7.30 -5.06
CA MET A 22 4.64 -7.69 -5.39
C MET A 22 4.53 -8.44 -6.71
N MET A 23 5.48 -8.29 -7.65
CA MET A 23 5.44 -9.05 -8.90
C MET A 23 5.45 -10.57 -8.67
N ALA A 24 6.20 -11.03 -7.66
CA ALA A 24 6.24 -12.44 -7.28
C ALA A 24 4.98 -12.87 -6.50
N LEU A 25 4.32 -11.94 -5.81
CA LEU A 25 3.13 -12.20 -4.99
C LEU A 25 1.81 -12.09 -5.78
N ALA A 26 1.80 -11.35 -6.88
CA ALA A 26 0.63 -11.10 -7.71
C ALA A 26 -0.15 -12.37 -8.10
N PRO A 27 0.48 -13.51 -8.46
CA PRO A 27 -0.24 -14.75 -8.77
C PRO A 27 -1.04 -15.33 -7.60
N PHE A 28 -0.61 -15.08 -6.36
CA PHE A 28 -1.27 -15.56 -5.15
C PHE A 28 -2.35 -14.59 -4.66
N LEU A 29 -2.16 -13.29 -4.93
CA LEU A 29 -3.07 -12.23 -4.52
C LEU A 29 -4.24 -12.06 -5.49
N ALA A 30 -3.96 -11.95 -6.79
CA ALA A 30 -4.95 -11.60 -7.81
C ALA A 30 -6.18 -12.52 -7.89
N PRO A 31 -6.09 -13.85 -7.70
CA PRO A 31 -7.25 -14.74 -7.79
C PRO A 31 -8.37 -14.43 -6.77
N ASN A 32 -8.05 -13.75 -5.67
CA ASN A 32 -8.99 -13.44 -4.57
C ASN A 32 -9.90 -12.24 -4.84
N PHE A 33 -9.63 -11.48 -5.91
CA PHE A 33 -10.33 -10.23 -6.21
C PHE A 33 -10.99 -10.28 -7.59
N GLY A 34 -12.10 -9.54 -7.74
CA GLY A 34 -12.74 -9.34 -9.04
C GLY A 34 -11.95 -8.41 -9.95
N LYS A 35 -11.33 -7.38 -9.36
CA LYS A 35 -10.43 -6.44 -10.03
C LYS A 35 -9.25 -6.09 -9.13
N VAL A 36 -8.04 -6.12 -9.69
CA VAL A 36 -6.83 -5.61 -9.04
C VAL A 36 -6.29 -4.46 -9.87
N THR A 37 -5.99 -3.35 -9.21
CA THR A 37 -5.26 -2.22 -9.80
C THR A 37 -3.92 -2.10 -9.12
N TYR A 38 -2.84 -2.20 -9.89
CA TYR A 38 -1.47 -2.13 -9.41
C TYR A 38 -0.91 -0.72 -9.66
N GLY A 39 -0.45 -0.06 -8.60
CA GLY A 39 0.25 1.22 -8.64
C GLY A 39 1.69 1.06 -8.16
N TRP A 40 2.65 1.13 -9.08
CA TRP A 40 4.07 1.11 -8.74
C TRP A 40 4.54 2.48 -8.26
N ARG A 41 4.74 2.64 -6.95
CA ARG A 41 5.19 3.89 -6.30
C ARG A 41 5.35 3.67 -4.80
N ASP A 42 6.13 4.56 -4.16
CA ASP A 42 6.34 4.53 -2.71
C ASP A 42 5.27 5.37 -1.96
N GLU A 43 4.75 6.44 -2.58
CA GLU A 43 3.76 7.34 -1.98
C GLU A 43 2.31 6.86 -2.11
N PHE A 44 1.47 7.23 -1.13
CA PHE A 44 0.04 6.91 -1.13
C PHE A 44 -0.73 7.76 -2.16
N PRO A 45 -1.28 7.17 -3.25
CA PRO A 45 -1.89 7.92 -4.35
C PRO A 45 -3.37 8.23 -4.07
N ALA A 46 -3.65 9.14 -3.13
CA ALA A 46 -4.99 9.45 -2.65
C ALA A 46 -5.99 9.75 -3.78
N GLU A 47 -5.62 10.62 -4.72
CA GLU A 47 -6.50 10.99 -5.85
C GLU A 47 -6.85 9.82 -6.77
N GLU A 48 -5.90 8.89 -6.98
CA GLU A 48 -6.15 7.72 -7.83
C GLU A 48 -7.05 6.71 -7.12
N ILE A 49 -6.86 6.54 -5.81
CA ILE A 49 -7.69 5.70 -4.96
C ILE A 49 -9.12 6.25 -4.93
N ASP A 50 -9.29 7.56 -4.75
CA ASP A 50 -10.59 8.22 -4.75
C ASP A 50 -11.33 8.06 -6.08
N LYS A 51 -10.61 8.17 -7.21
CA LYS A 51 -11.16 7.95 -8.56
C LYS A 51 -11.51 6.48 -8.78
N ALA A 52 -10.64 5.56 -8.36
CA ALA A 52 -10.81 4.12 -8.58
C ALA A 52 -11.89 3.49 -7.68
N ARG A 53 -12.19 4.11 -6.53
CA ARG A 53 -13.14 3.64 -5.50
C ARG A 53 -13.00 2.13 -5.21
N PRO A 54 -11.79 1.66 -4.85
CA PRO A 54 -11.60 0.26 -4.48
C PRO A 54 -12.30 -0.03 -3.14
N VAL A 55 -12.70 -1.28 -2.89
CA VAL A 55 -13.23 -1.66 -1.56
C VAL A 55 -12.12 -1.95 -0.55
N LEU A 56 -10.88 -2.12 -1.02
CA LEU A 56 -9.69 -2.35 -0.22
C LEU A 56 -8.48 -1.66 -0.85
N VAL A 57 -7.63 -1.08 -0.01
CA VAL A 57 -6.30 -0.59 -0.40
C VAL A 57 -5.25 -1.42 0.34
N ILE A 58 -4.26 -1.91 -0.37
CA ILE A 58 -3.10 -2.62 0.17
C ILE A 58 -1.85 -1.83 -0.19
N GLN A 59 -1.02 -1.51 0.79
CA GLN A 59 0.32 -0.98 0.55
C GLN A 59 1.35 -2.06 0.88
N GLN A 60 2.09 -2.51 -0.13
CA GLN A 60 3.21 -3.40 0.02
C GLN A 60 4.50 -2.62 -0.19
N LEU A 61 5.42 -2.74 0.76
CA LEU A 61 6.76 -2.17 0.70
C LEU A 61 7.75 -3.10 1.39
N VAL A 62 9.00 -3.10 0.94
CA VAL A 62 10.10 -3.74 1.67
C VAL A 62 10.43 -3.00 2.97
N GLN A 63 10.76 -3.73 4.03
CA GLN A 63 10.99 -3.15 5.36
C GLN A 63 11.98 -1.97 5.38
N ARG A 64 13.05 -1.98 4.58
CA ARG A 64 14.01 -0.87 4.52
C ARG A 64 13.37 0.47 4.09
N ARG A 65 12.28 0.43 3.33
CA ARG A 65 11.50 1.61 2.92
C ARG A 65 10.59 2.11 4.02
N LEU A 66 10.27 1.29 5.02
CA LEU A 66 9.46 1.72 6.16
C LEU A 66 10.15 2.87 6.90
N MET A 67 11.48 2.83 7.01
CA MET A 67 12.28 3.88 7.64
C MET A 67 12.18 5.23 6.91
N ASP A 68 11.91 5.22 5.60
CA ASP A 68 11.70 6.44 4.82
C ASP A 68 10.36 7.12 5.20
N HIS A 69 9.43 6.38 5.78
CA HIS A 69 8.14 6.87 6.27
C HIS A 69 8.14 7.23 7.77
N GLU A 70 9.23 6.97 8.49
CA GLU A 70 9.36 7.37 9.89
C GLU A 70 9.68 8.87 10.01
N PRO A 71 9.12 9.58 11.00
CA PRO A 71 9.54 10.94 11.31
C PRO A 71 11.03 10.95 11.66
N LYS A 72 11.81 11.76 10.94
CA LYS A 72 13.22 11.97 11.29
C LYS A 72 13.34 12.91 12.49
N ASN A 73 14.30 12.64 13.37
CA ASN A 73 14.62 13.56 14.45
C ASN A 73 14.97 14.95 13.88
N PRO A 74 14.57 16.04 14.57
CA PRO A 74 14.99 17.39 14.20
C PRO A 74 16.51 17.47 14.11
N ARG A 75 17.00 18.25 13.15
CA ARG A 75 18.43 18.36 12.84
C ARG A 75 19.28 18.71 14.07
N GLN A 76 18.78 19.56 14.98
CA GLN A 76 19.49 19.94 16.20
C GLN A 76 19.79 18.72 17.10
N VAL A 77 18.83 17.82 17.25
CA VAL A 77 18.98 16.61 18.08
C VAL A 77 20.03 15.68 17.50
N THR A 78 20.07 15.56 16.18
CA THR A 78 21.07 14.73 15.49
C THR A 78 22.47 15.33 15.60
N GLU A 79 22.61 16.65 15.47
CA GLU A 79 23.90 17.36 15.59
C GLU A 79 24.45 17.31 17.03
N GLU A 80 23.59 17.42 18.05
CA GLU A 80 23.97 17.24 19.46
C GLU A 80 24.52 15.84 19.74
N LEU A 81 23.86 14.78 19.24
CA LEU A 81 24.31 13.40 19.41
C LEU A 81 25.71 13.17 18.81
N HIS A 82 25.97 13.70 17.62
CA HIS A 82 27.29 13.59 16.96
C HIS A 82 28.40 14.39 17.66
N SER A 83 28.07 15.34 18.53
CA SER A 83 29.05 16.12 19.29
C SER A 83 29.48 15.46 20.60
N LEU A 84 28.82 14.35 20.98
CA LEU A 84 29.07 13.59 22.21
C LEU A 84 29.96 12.35 21.99
N ASP A 85 30.24 12.00 20.74
CA ASP A 85 31.17 10.92 20.30
C ASP A 85 32.57 11.47 19.99
#